data_AF-A0A328ATI2-F1
#
_entry.id   AF-A0A328ATI2-F1
#
_cell.length_a   1.000
_cell.length_b   1.000
_cell.length_c   1.000
_cell.angle_alpha   90.00
_cell.angle_beta   90.00
_cell.angle_gamma   90.00
#
_symmetry.space_group_name_H-M   'P 1'
#
loop_
_entity.id
_entity.type
_entity.pdbx_description
1 polymer ?
#
loop_
_entity_poly.entity_id
_entity_poly.type
_entity_poly.pdbx_seq_one_letter_code
_entity_poly.pdbx_strand_id
1 'polypeptide(L)'
;MADDASAHTDILNSTAQGQLKSIIERVERLEQEKAEISEQIKEVFAEAKGNGFDVKVLRKVIRIRKQDRAKRQEEEAILDLYLSAIGEI
;
A
#
# COMPACT_ATOMS: atom_id res chain seq x y z
N MET A 1 -11.67 12.27 -48.42
CA MET A 1 -11.55 12.13 -46.96
C MET A 1 -12.09 10.76 -46.62
N ALA A 2 -11.20 9.77 -46.59
CA ALA A 2 -11.46 8.36 -46.34
C ALA A 2 -10.60 7.93 -45.14
N ASP A 3 -11.07 6.93 -44.41
CA ASP A 3 -10.45 6.28 -43.24
C ASP A 3 -10.44 7.05 -41.92
N ASP A 4 -11.56 6.98 -41.19
CA ASP A 4 -11.55 6.92 -39.71
C ASP A 4 -12.71 6.05 -39.16
N ALA A 5 -12.99 4.93 -39.84
CA ALA A 5 -14.06 4.01 -39.49
C ALA A 5 -13.55 2.61 -39.08
N SER A 6 -12.32 2.51 -38.58
CA SER A 6 -11.79 1.28 -37.97
C SER A 6 -11.84 1.29 -36.44
N ALA A 7 -12.70 2.16 -35.86
CA ALA A 7 -12.93 2.19 -34.43
C ALA A 7 -13.71 0.94 -33.97
N HIS A 8 -12.99 0.02 -33.34
CA HIS A 8 -13.45 -0.87 -32.27
C HIS A 8 -14.20 -2.16 -32.67
N THR A 9 -13.51 -3.08 -33.37
CA THR A 9 -14.01 -4.46 -33.55
C THR A 9 -12.93 -5.50 -33.30
N ASP A 10 -12.34 -5.47 -32.11
CA ASP A 10 -11.89 -6.71 -31.47
C ASP A 10 -12.93 -7.05 -30.40
N ILE A 11 -14.10 -7.50 -30.87
CA ILE A 11 -15.18 -7.99 -30.01
C ILE A 11 -14.60 -9.14 -29.20
N LEU A 12 -14.47 -8.96 -27.88
CA LEU A 12 -14.01 -10.01 -26.97
C LEU A 12 -14.79 -11.29 -27.26
N ASN A 13 -14.09 -12.34 -27.70
CA ASN A 13 -14.72 -13.64 -27.93
C ASN A 13 -15.26 -14.21 -26.60
N SER A 14 -16.16 -15.19 -26.66
CA SER A 14 -16.83 -15.74 -25.47
C SER A 14 -15.85 -16.21 -24.38
N THR A 15 -14.71 -16.77 -24.78
CA THR A 15 -13.62 -17.16 -23.87
C THR A 15 -13.00 -15.95 -23.16
N ALA A 16 -12.68 -14.89 -23.91
CA ALA A 16 -12.12 -13.66 -23.36
C ALA A 16 -13.11 -12.94 -22.44
N GLN A 17 -14.41 -12.98 -22.74
CA GLN A 17 -15.46 -12.46 -21.85
C GLN A 17 -15.53 -13.26 -20.53
N GLY A 18 -15.40 -14.59 -20.59
CA GLY A 18 -15.35 -15.43 -19.39
C GLY A 18 -14.12 -15.16 -18.51
N GLN A 19 -12.95 -14.98 -19.15
CA GLN A 19 -11.72 -14.61 -18.45
C GLN A 19 -11.82 -13.24 -17.78
N LEU A 20 -12.39 -12.25 -18.48
CA LEU A 20 -12.58 -10.91 -17.93
C LEU A 20 -13.49 -10.94 -16.70
N LYS A 21 -14.63 -11.63 -16.77
CA LYS A 21 -15.53 -11.80 -15.60
C LYS A 21 -14.81 -12.45 -14.42
N SER A 22 -14.06 -13.53 -14.67
CA SER A 22 -13.30 -14.21 -13.61
C SER A 22 -12.24 -13.31 -12.97
N ILE A 23 -11.55 -12.48 -13.74
CA ILE A 23 -10.56 -11.53 -13.21
C ILE A 23 -11.26 -10.50 -12.32
N ILE A 24 -12.36 -9.91 -12.80
CA ILE A 24 -13.11 -8.89 -12.05
C ILE A 24 -13.63 -9.46 -10.73
N GLU A 25 -14.33 -10.61 -10.77
CA GLU A 25 -14.89 -11.24 -9.57
C GLU A 25 -13.81 -11.59 -8.53
N ARG A 26 -12.61 -11.99 -8.98
CA ARG A 26 -11.48 -12.26 -8.09
C ARG A 26 -10.93 -10.98 -7.46
N VAL A 27 -10.81 -9.91 -8.24
CA VAL A 27 -10.33 -8.61 -7.74
C VAL A 27 -11.32 -8.00 -6.75
N GLU A 28 -12.62 -8.03 -7.05
CA GLU A 28 -13.67 -7.51 -6.15
C GLU A 28 -13.67 -8.23 -4.81
N ARG A 29 -13.52 -9.55 -4.81
CA ARG A 29 -13.38 -10.34 -3.58
C ARG A 29 -12.15 -9.92 -2.78
N LEU A 30 -11.01 -9.73 -3.43
CA LEU A 30 -9.78 -9.30 -2.76
C LEU A 30 -9.89 -7.87 -2.22
N GLU A 31 -10.59 -6.96 -2.90
CA GLU A 31 -10.85 -5.61 -2.40
C GLU A 31 -11.81 -5.63 -1.19
N GLN A 32 -12.81 -6.51 -1.18
CA GLN A 32 -13.67 -6.74 0.00
C GLN A 32 -12.83 -7.22 1.21
N GLU A 33 -12.02 -8.26 1.03
CA GLU A 33 -11.14 -8.79 2.10
C GLU A 33 -10.16 -7.72 2.60
N LYS A 34 -9.59 -6.93 1.70
CA LYS A 34 -8.70 -5.80 2.03
C LYS A 34 -9.44 -4.71 2.82
N ALA A 35 -10.70 -4.43 2.50
CA ALA A 35 -11.52 -3.48 3.26
C ALA A 35 -11.78 -3.98 4.68
N GLU A 36 -12.13 -5.26 4.84
CA GLU A 36 -12.32 -5.90 6.15
C GLU A 36 -11.04 -5.87 7.00
N ILE A 37 -9.90 -6.24 6.41
CA ILE A 37 -8.59 -6.16 7.09
C ILE A 37 -8.26 -4.72 7.46
N SER A 38 -8.55 -3.76 6.57
CA SER A 38 -8.29 -2.34 6.84
C SER A 38 -9.12 -1.84 8.02
N GLU A 39 -10.35 -2.32 8.19
CA GLU A 39 -11.21 -1.98 9.33
C GLU A 39 -10.68 -2.60 10.62
N GLN A 40 -10.32 -3.88 10.61
CA GLN A 40 -9.67 -4.54 11.75
C GLN A 40 -8.40 -3.80 12.21
N ILE A 41 -7.58 -3.33 11.27
CA ILE A 41 -6.39 -2.53 11.59
C ILE A 41 -6.76 -1.20 12.27
N LYS A 42 -7.84 -0.54 11.83
CA LYS A 42 -8.32 0.70 12.47
C LYS A 42 -8.80 0.44 13.89
N GLU A 43 -9.53 -0.64 14.12
CA GLU A 43 -10.01 -1.04 15.46
C GLU A 43 -8.83 -1.23 16.42
N VAL A 44 -7.78 -1.94 16.00
CA VAL A 44 -6.55 -2.12 16.82
C VAL A 44 -5.89 -0.78 17.15
N PHE A 45 -5.81 0.14 16.18
CA PHE A 45 -5.29 1.49 16.47
C PHE A 45 -6.21 2.30 17.38
N ALA A 46 -7.52 2.13 17.28
CA ALA A 46 -8.49 2.79 18.15
C ALA A 46 -8.39 2.27 19.59
N GLU A 47 -8.24 0.95 19.77
CA GLU A 47 -7.97 0.32 21.06
C GLU A 47 -6.66 0.85 21.67
N ALA A 48 -5.58 0.87 20.88
CA ALA A 48 -4.30 1.42 21.32
C ALA A 48 -4.44 2.90 21.76
N LYS A 49 -5.23 3.69 21.03
CA LYS A 49 -5.52 5.08 21.43
C LYS A 49 -6.29 5.16 22.75
N GLY A 50 -7.30 4.29 22.95
CA GLY A 50 -8.06 4.19 24.20
C GLY A 50 -7.19 3.82 25.40
N ASN A 51 -6.16 3.00 25.15
CA ASN A 51 -5.16 2.60 26.14
C ASN A 51 -4.05 3.65 26.36
N GLY A 52 -4.13 4.81 25.70
CA GLY A 52 -3.21 5.94 25.88
C GLY A 52 -1.95 5.92 25.01
N PHE A 53 -1.88 5.05 23.99
CA PHE A 53 -0.75 5.04 23.06
C PHE A 53 -0.90 6.10 21.95
N ASP A 54 0.22 6.68 21.51
CA ASP A 54 0.25 7.55 20.33
C ASP A 54 0.22 6.72 19.03
N VAL A 55 -0.94 6.70 18.37
CA VAL A 55 -1.18 6.02 17.09
C VAL A 55 -0.22 6.49 15.99
N LYS A 56 0.20 7.76 15.98
CA LYS A 56 1.14 8.29 14.98
C LYS A 56 2.51 7.66 15.15
N VAL A 57 2.97 7.52 16.40
CA VAL A 57 4.24 6.86 16.71
C VAL A 57 4.16 5.37 16.39
N LEU A 58 3.06 4.69 16.74
CA LEU A 58 2.86 3.27 16.40
C LEU A 58 2.94 3.01 14.88
N ARG A 59 2.29 3.86 14.07
CA ARG A 59 2.39 3.79 12.61
C ARG A 59 3.83 3.98 12.12
N LYS A 60 4.58 4.92 12.72
CA LYS A 60 6.01 5.12 12.41
C LYS A 60 6.82 3.86 12.74
N VAL A 61 6.61 3.26 13.91
CA VAL A 61 7.28 2.01 14.32
C VAL A 61 7.01 0.88 13.33
N ILE A 62 5.76 0.68 12.91
CA ILE A 62 5.43 -0.36 11.93
C ILE A 62 6.12 -0.09 10.59
N ARG A 63 6.13 1.16 10.12
CA ARG A 63 6.82 1.54 8.88
C ARG A 63 8.32 1.26 8.96
N ILE A 64 8.97 1.66 10.06
CA ILE A 64 10.38 1.40 10.31
C ILE A 64 10.64 -0.11 10.29
N ARG A 65 9.81 -0.90 10.99
CA ARG A 65 9.95 -2.37 11.05
C ARG A 65 9.79 -3.07 9.70
N LYS A 66 9.07 -2.46 8.74
CA LYS A 66 8.94 -2.97 7.37
C LYS A 66 10.16 -2.68 6.49
N GLN A 67 10.99 -1.71 6.85
CA GLN A 67 12.23 -1.42 6.13
C GLN A 67 13.29 -2.49 6.45
N ASP A 68 14.14 -2.77 5.45
CA ASP A 68 15.32 -3.61 5.60
C ASP A 68 16.21 -3.08 6.74
N ARG A 69 16.67 -4.00 7.61
CA ARG A 69 17.44 -3.63 8.80
C ARG A 69 18.80 -3.03 8.45
N ALA A 70 19.47 -3.56 7.43
CA ALA A 70 20.79 -3.07 7.03
C ALA A 70 20.67 -1.67 6.43
N LYS A 71 19.70 -1.46 5.55
CA LYS A 71 19.44 -0.11 4.98
C LYS A 71 19.09 0.91 6.05
N ARG A 72 18.29 0.52 7.05
CA ARG A 72 17.94 1.42 8.16
C ARG A 72 19.16 1.82 8.98
N GLN A 73 20.04 0.86 9.31
CA GLN A 73 21.25 1.13 10.07
C GLN A 73 22.21 2.05 9.30
N GLU A 74 22.31 1.87 7.98
CA GLU A 74 23.10 2.75 7.11
C GLU A 74 22.52 4.17 7.07
N GLU A 75 21.20 4.31 6.88
CA GLU A 75 20.51 5.61 6.91
C GLU A 75 20.66 6.30 8.28
N GLU A 76 20.53 5.57 9.39
CA GLU A 76 20.72 6.09 10.75
C GLU A 76 22.17 6.57 10.97
N ALA A 77 23.17 5.79 10.54
CA ALA A 77 24.58 6.20 10.66
C ALA A 77 24.91 7.46 9.85
N ILE A 78 24.34 7.61 8.65
CA ILE A 78 24.51 8.81 7.82
C ILE A 78 23.79 10.01 8.47
N LEU A 79 22.59 9.80 9.00
CA LEU A 79 21.83 10.83 9.68
C LEU A 79 22.58 11.37 10.89
N ASP A 80 23.10 10.49 11.74
CA ASP A 80 23.88 10.86 12.93
C ASP A 80 25.15 11.63 12.53
N LEU A 81 25.84 11.20 11.47
CA LEU A 81 26.99 11.92 10.92
C LEU A 81 26.60 13.34 10.51
N TYR A 82 25.48 13.52 9.79
CA TYR A 82 25.03 14.84 9.35
C TYR A 82 24.58 15.73 10.51
N LEU A 83 23.86 15.19 11.49
CA LEU A 83 23.43 15.93 12.69
C LEU A 83 24.63 16.38 13.52
N SER A 84 25.63 15.51 13.69
CA SER A 84 26.87 15.88 14.37
C SER A 84 27.64 16.98 13.63
N ALA A 85 27.67 16.95 12.30
CA ALA A 85 28.35 17.95 11.48
C ALA A 85 27.70 19.35 11.54
N ILE A 86 26.40 19.44 11.84
CA ILE A 86 25.68 20.71 11.99
C ILE A 86 25.50 21.13 13.47
N GLY A 87 26.00 20.35 14.42
CA GLY A 87 25.96 20.66 15.86
C GLY A 87 24.59 20.48 16.52
N GLU A 88 23.72 19.65 15.95
CA GLU A 88 22.40 19.29 16.50
C GLU A 88 22.46 18.05 17.41
N ILE A 89 23.67 17.58 17.73
CA ILE A 89 23.97 16.45 18.63
C ILE A 89 25.12 16.78 19.59
#